data_AF-A0A2G6UIY4-F1
#
_entry.id   AF-A0A2G6UIY4-F1
#
_cell.length_a   1.000
_cell.length_b   1.000
_cell.length_c   1.000
_cell.angle_alpha   90.00
_cell.angle_beta   90.00
_cell.angle_gamma   90.00
#
_symmetry.space_group_name_H-M   'P 1'
#
loop_
_entity.id
_entity.type
_entity.pdbx_description
1 polymer ?
#
loop_
_entity_poly.entity_id
_entity_poly.type
_entity_poly.pdbx_seq_one_letter_code
_entity_poly.pdbx_strand_id
1 'polypeptide(L)'
;MTNFENSDLQVVTTKSRADKAINSLKGLLLGIISDDVIDVKEMDELRLWAKDHYDLVHRNPFREFMLLIENTASNEIPAKEAVEDLYWLCQKYEHGSIYYDGITSDLQLLQGIFHGILADGVLNDDEIFKLHEWLSENEHLNSYYPYDEIRSLVLSIVADKIIDEEERTVLTAFMKQFVELKNTDIAAKIDRDTAEVNISGICAVDPEIIFENKTFCITGILSRGSRSELQQAIQDKGGVPVNTISRKTDYLIIGDTNNACWSYSCYGRKVEKALGLRKEGHTIVMVHEFDVFDAI
;
A
#
# COMPACT_ATOMS: atom_id res chain seq x y z
N MET A 1 17.72 -29.18 36.19
CA MET A 1 17.67 -28.94 34.73
C MET A 1 17.73 -27.44 34.55
N THR A 2 18.90 -26.95 34.20
CA THR A 2 19.32 -25.55 34.26
C THR A 2 18.75 -24.76 33.09
N ASN A 3 17.94 -23.75 33.41
CA ASN A 3 17.59 -22.65 32.53
C ASN A 3 18.86 -21.94 32.07
N PHE A 4 19.12 -21.98 30.77
CA PHE A 4 20.01 -21.05 30.08
C PHE A 4 19.27 -20.53 28.85
N GLU A 5 18.33 -19.62 29.08
CA GLU A 5 17.90 -18.68 28.05
C GLU A 5 19.06 -17.72 27.81
N ASN A 6 19.94 -18.09 26.89
CA ASN A 6 21.11 -17.32 26.54
C ASN A 6 20.71 -16.26 25.50
N SER A 7 20.49 -15.02 25.93
CA SER A 7 20.04 -13.90 25.06
C SER A 7 20.97 -13.68 23.86
N ASP A 8 22.25 -14.03 23.99
CA ASP A 8 23.25 -13.87 22.93
C ASP A 8 23.06 -14.89 21.78
N LEU A 9 22.50 -16.08 22.05
CA LEU A 9 22.16 -17.06 21.02
C LEU A 9 20.89 -16.65 20.24
N GLN A 10 19.99 -15.88 20.85
CA GLN A 10 18.79 -15.36 20.17
C GLN A 10 19.14 -14.31 19.11
N VAL A 11 20.18 -13.51 19.33
CA VAL A 11 20.66 -12.47 18.39
C VAL A 11 21.35 -13.08 17.16
N VAL A 12 22.11 -14.16 17.35
CA VAL A 12 22.87 -14.80 16.25
C VAL A 12 21.98 -15.67 15.34
N THR A 13 20.86 -16.19 15.88
CA THR A 13 19.93 -17.05 15.12
C THR A 13 18.73 -16.31 14.53
N THR A 14 18.58 -15.00 14.76
CA THR A 14 17.31 -14.29 14.48
C THR A 14 16.92 -14.28 13.01
N LYS A 15 17.89 -14.19 12.08
CA LYS A 15 17.62 -14.26 10.63
C LYS A 15 17.11 -15.65 10.23
N SER A 16 17.79 -16.70 10.68
CA SER A 16 17.37 -18.09 10.43
C SER A 16 16.00 -18.41 11.03
N ARG A 17 15.68 -17.83 12.20
CA ARG A 17 14.35 -17.96 12.83
C ARG A 17 13.26 -17.26 12.03
N ALA A 18 13.53 -16.04 11.54
CA ALA A 18 12.62 -15.30 10.67
C ALA A 18 12.36 -16.05 9.36
N ASP A 19 13.40 -16.49 8.66
CA ASP A 19 13.26 -17.25 7.41
C ASP A 19 12.47 -18.55 7.63
N LYS A 20 12.73 -19.26 8.75
CA LYS A 20 11.98 -20.46 9.11
C LYS A 20 10.50 -20.17 9.37
N ALA A 21 10.20 -19.07 10.05
CA ALA A 21 8.83 -18.65 10.34
C ALA A 21 8.09 -18.26 9.05
N ILE A 22 8.71 -17.49 8.15
CA ILE A 22 8.12 -17.15 6.84
C ILE A 22 7.80 -18.43 6.04
N ASN A 23 8.75 -19.36 5.98
CA ASN A 23 8.55 -20.63 5.26
C ASN A 23 7.46 -21.50 5.89
N SER A 24 7.35 -21.54 7.23
CA SER A 24 6.30 -22.30 7.90
C SER A 24 4.92 -21.66 7.69
N LEU A 25 4.82 -20.32 7.76
CA LEU A 25 3.60 -19.59 7.43
C LEU A 25 3.17 -19.85 5.98
N LYS A 26 4.10 -19.74 5.04
CA LYS A 26 3.83 -20.02 3.62
C LYS A 26 3.31 -21.43 3.41
N GLY A 27 3.93 -22.42 4.05
CA GLY A 27 3.51 -23.82 3.98
C GLY A 27 2.12 -24.04 4.56
N LEU A 28 1.81 -23.39 5.69
CA LEU A 28 0.48 -23.41 6.30
C LEU A 28 -0.57 -22.81 5.36
N LEU A 29 -0.33 -21.62 4.83
CA LEU A 29 -1.23 -20.92 3.91
C LEU A 29 -1.46 -21.73 2.62
N LEU A 30 -0.41 -22.36 2.07
CA LEU A 30 -0.54 -23.25 0.91
C LEU A 30 -1.45 -24.44 1.20
N GLY A 31 -1.41 -24.97 2.42
CA GLY A 31 -2.34 -26.01 2.88
C GLY A 31 -3.78 -25.52 2.93
N ILE A 32 -4.01 -24.35 3.55
CA ILE A 32 -5.35 -23.75 3.72
C ILE A 32 -6.00 -23.39 2.37
N ILE A 33 -5.22 -22.91 1.39
CA ILE A 33 -5.77 -22.52 0.08
C ILE A 33 -6.08 -23.75 -0.80
N SER A 34 -5.60 -24.94 -0.44
CA SER A 34 -5.52 -26.08 -1.37
C SER A 34 -6.86 -26.61 -1.88
N ASP A 35 -7.94 -26.47 -1.12
CA ASP A 35 -9.28 -26.94 -1.46
C ASP A 35 -10.29 -25.81 -1.74
N ASP A 36 -9.81 -24.55 -1.80
CA ASP A 36 -10.61 -23.33 -1.99
C ASP A 36 -11.66 -23.05 -0.88
N VAL A 37 -11.70 -23.82 0.21
CA VAL A 37 -12.68 -23.73 1.29
C VAL A 37 -12.00 -23.49 2.62
N ILE A 38 -12.01 -22.24 3.09
CA ILE A 38 -11.37 -21.87 4.36
C ILE A 38 -12.34 -22.07 5.53
N ASP A 39 -12.00 -22.97 6.45
CA ASP A 39 -12.80 -23.26 7.63
C ASP A 39 -12.30 -22.59 8.91
N VAL A 40 -13.11 -22.66 9.97
CA VAL A 40 -12.80 -22.03 11.27
C VAL A 40 -11.55 -22.64 11.92
N LYS A 41 -11.32 -23.95 11.75
CA LYS A 41 -10.16 -24.65 12.34
C LYS A 41 -8.87 -24.24 11.65
N GLU A 42 -8.89 -24.05 10.34
CA GLU A 42 -7.75 -23.54 9.57
C GLU A 42 -7.37 -22.12 9.99
N MET A 43 -8.39 -21.27 10.18
CA MET A 43 -8.17 -19.91 10.71
C MET A 43 -7.67 -19.94 12.16
N ASP A 44 -8.14 -20.87 12.98
CA ASP A 44 -7.64 -21.03 14.35
C ASP A 44 -6.17 -21.49 14.38
N GLU A 45 -5.77 -22.38 13.48
CA GLU A 45 -4.37 -22.80 13.34
C GLU A 45 -3.47 -21.63 12.90
N LEU A 46 -3.95 -20.79 11.97
CA LEU A 46 -3.24 -19.59 11.54
C LEU A 46 -3.05 -18.58 12.70
N ARG A 47 -4.03 -18.46 13.60
CA ARG A 47 -3.93 -17.64 14.82
C ARG A 47 -2.95 -18.22 15.84
N LEU A 48 -2.93 -19.54 16.00
CA LEU A 48 -1.94 -20.20 16.86
C LEU A 48 -0.53 -19.95 16.33
N TRP A 49 -0.34 -20.05 15.02
CA TRP A 49 0.93 -19.70 14.39
C TRP A 49 1.34 -18.26 14.70
N ALA A 50 0.43 -17.29 14.56
CA ALA A 50 0.69 -15.88 14.87
C ALA A 50 1.12 -15.67 16.34
N LYS A 51 0.42 -16.32 17.27
CA LYS A 51 0.71 -16.27 18.69
C LYS A 51 2.09 -16.84 19.03
N ASP A 52 2.44 -17.98 18.43
CA ASP A 52 3.72 -18.68 18.68
C ASP A 52 4.93 -17.91 18.12
N HIS A 53 4.72 -17.01 17.16
CA HIS A 53 5.77 -16.21 16.51
C HIS A 53 5.66 -14.71 16.81
N TYR A 54 4.86 -14.33 17.82
CA TYR A 54 4.64 -12.93 18.18
C TYR A 54 5.93 -12.21 18.62
N ASP A 55 6.93 -12.95 19.10
CA ASP A 55 8.25 -12.39 19.45
C ASP A 55 8.97 -11.75 18.25
N LEU A 56 8.56 -12.07 17.02
CA LEU A 56 9.09 -11.49 15.79
C LEU A 56 8.34 -10.24 15.32
N VAL A 57 7.23 -9.83 15.96
CA VAL A 57 6.32 -8.77 15.49
C VAL A 57 7.00 -7.44 15.15
N HIS A 58 8.08 -7.07 15.84
CA HIS A 58 8.80 -5.83 15.59
C HIS A 58 9.74 -5.88 14.36
N ARG A 59 9.84 -7.02 13.69
CA ARG A 59 10.59 -7.18 12.45
C ARG A 59 9.64 -7.12 11.27
N ASN A 60 10.06 -6.45 10.20
CA ASN A 60 9.37 -6.58 8.93
C ASN A 60 9.59 -8.01 8.38
N PRO A 61 8.57 -8.65 7.78
CA PRO A 61 7.15 -8.26 7.67
C PRO A 61 6.21 -8.83 8.75
N PHE A 62 6.75 -9.27 9.87
CA PHE A 62 5.94 -9.96 10.88
C PHE A 62 4.85 -9.07 11.45
N ARG A 63 5.08 -7.76 11.59
CA ARG A 63 4.02 -6.82 11.98
C ARG A 63 2.82 -6.91 11.05
N GLU A 64 3.07 -6.90 9.75
CA GLU A 64 2.07 -6.94 8.69
C GLU A 64 1.37 -8.29 8.65
N PHE A 65 2.12 -9.40 8.82
CA PHE A 65 1.52 -10.73 8.97
C PHE A 65 0.57 -10.80 10.17
N MET A 66 0.99 -10.32 11.34
CA MET A 66 0.16 -10.37 12.55
C MET A 66 -1.10 -9.53 12.37
N LEU A 67 -0.98 -8.32 11.84
CA LEU A 67 -2.13 -7.45 11.57
C LEU A 67 -3.12 -8.11 10.60
N LEU A 68 -2.65 -8.67 9.48
CA LEU A 68 -3.53 -9.35 8.53
C LEU A 68 -4.25 -10.56 9.16
N ILE A 69 -3.55 -11.34 9.98
CA ILE A 69 -4.14 -12.49 10.69
C ILE A 69 -5.19 -12.01 11.72
N GLU A 70 -4.89 -10.95 12.48
CA GLU A 70 -5.84 -10.39 13.46
C GLU A 70 -7.09 -9.80 12.79
N ASN A 71 -6.92 -9.09 11.67
CA ASN A 71 -8.02 -8.45 10.95
C ASN A 71 -9.01 -9.45 10.34
N THR A 72 -8.57 -10.68 10.02
CA THR A 72 -9.52 -11.76 9.67
C THR A 72 -10.38 -12.20 10.83
N ALA A 73 -9.84 -12.16 12.05
CA ALA A 73 -10.57 -12.59 13.23
C ALA A 73 -11.70 -11.61 13.59
N SER A 74 -11.50 -10.33 13.30
CA SER A 74 -12.50 -9.28 13.47
C SER A 74 -13.60 -9.29 12.39
N ASN A 75 -13.53 -10.17 11.38
CA ASN A 75 -14.41 -10.21 10.20
C ASN A 75 -14.40 -8.93 9.33
N GLU A 76 -13.33 -8.13 9.41
CA GLU A 76 -13.22 -6.90 8.62
C GLU A 76 -12.80 -7.16 7.17
N ILE A 77 -12.07 -8.27 6.95
CA ILE A 77 -11.65 -8.77 5.64
C ILE A 77 -12.15 -10.22 5.48
N PRO A 78 -12.72 -10.61 4.33
CA PRO A 78 -13.09 -12.01 4.07
C PRO A 78 -11.90 -12.97 4.25
N ALA A 79 -12.10 -14.10 4.91
CA ALA A 79 -11.03 -15.07 5.22
C ALA A 79 -10.23 -15.48 3.98
N LYS A 80 -10.91 -15.76 2.85
CA LYS A 80 -10.27 -16.08 1.58
C LYS A 80 -9.36 -14.96 1.08
N GLU A 81 -9.84 -13.72 1.11
CA GLU A 81 -9.08 -12.57 0.67
C GLU A 81 -7.81 -12.38 1.51
N ALA A 82 -7.95 -12.46 2.83
CA ALA A 82 -6.81 -12.28 3.71
C ALA A 82 -5.78 -13.40 3.65
N VAL A 83 -6.20 -14.66 3.49
CA VAL A 83 -5.28 -15.79 3.32
C VAL A 83 -4.54 -15.68 1.97
N GLU A 84 -5.22 -15.26 0.91
CA GLU A 84 -4.59 -14.96 -0.38
C GLU A 84 -3.61 -13.78 -0.28
N ASP A 85 -3.96 -12.73 0.46
CA ASP A 85 -3.11 -11.55 0.65
C ASP A 85 -1.89 -11.85 1.54
N LEU A 86 -2.05 -12.66 2.59
CA LEU A 86 -0.95 -13.19 3.41
C LEU A 86 -0.02 -14.05 2.58
N TYR A 87 -0.56 -14.95 1.75
CA TYR A 87 0.26 -15.81 0.89
C TYR A 87 1.02 -15.01 -0.15
N TRP A 88 0.37 -14.05 -0.80
CA TRP A 88 1.00 -13.09 -1.69
C TRP A 88 2.13 -12.33 -0.98
N LEU A 89 1.88 -11.87 0.25
CA LEU A 89 2.89 -11.18 1.04
C LEU A 89 4.07 -12.11 1.29
N CYS A 90 3.87 -13.34 1.78
CA CYS A 90 4.94 -14.33 1.96
C CYS A 90 5.79 -14.54 0.69
N GLN A 91 5.17 -14.60 -0.50
CA GLN A 91 5.89 -14.75 -1.78
C GLN A 91 6.81 -13.57 -2.09
N LYS A 92 6.39 -12.33 -1.74
CA LYS A 92 7.22 -11.14 -1.94
C LYS A 92 8.51 -11.19 -1.10
N TYR A 93 8.47 -11.83 0.06
CA TYR A 93 9.65 -12.00 0.93
C TYR A 93 10.51 -13.23 0.60
N GLU A 94 9.99 -14.17 -0.19
CA GLU A 94 10.70 -15.40 -0.53
C GLU A 94 11.89 -15.17 -1.48
N HIS A 95 11.83 -14.13 -2.33
CA HIS A 95 12.87 -13.84 -3.32
C HIS A 95 14.03 -12.97 -2.83
N GLY A 96 14.16 -12.80 -1.52
CA GLY A 96 15.47 -12.53 -0.91
C GLY A 96 15.41 -11.46 0.15
N SER A 97 15.83 -11.83 1.35
CA SER A 97 16.19 -10.95 2.48
C SER A 97 17.31 -9.94 2.17
N ILE A 98 17.64 -9.72 0.90
CA ILE A 98 18.71 -8.83 0.41
C ILE A 98 18.10 -7.90 -0.65
N TYR A 99 17.21 -8.45 -1.50
CA TYR A 99 16.46 -7.67 -2.49
C TYR A 99 15.25 -6.97 -1.86
N TYR A 100 14.48 -7.60 -0.96
CA TYR A 100 13.40 -6.89 -0.28
C TYR A 100 13.94 -5.80 0.66
N ASP A 101 15.03 -6.10 1.38
CA ASP A 101 15.74 -5.09 2.18
C ASP A 101 16.25 -3.95 1.27
N GLY A 102 16.81 -4.26 0.10
CA GLY A 102 17.25 -3.24 -0.87
C GLY A 102 16.10 -2.40 -1.42
N ILE A 103 15.03 -3.02 -1.93
CA ILE A 103 13.84 -2.33 -2.46
C ILE A 103 13.18 -1.47 -1.38
N THR A 104 12.99 -2.01 -0.18
CA THR A 104 12.42 -1.25 0.93
C THR A 104 13.34 -0.09 1.34
N SER A 105 14.66 -0.31 1.39
CA SER A 105 15.63 0.74 1.69
C SER A 105 15.61 1.83 0.62
N ASP A 106 15.49 1.47 -0.65
CA ASP A 106 15.47 2.40 -1.77
C ASP A 106 14.13 3.17 -1.86
N LEU A 107 13.01 2.54 -1.49
CA LEU A 107 11.72 3.24 -1.34
C LEU A 107 11.73 4.18 -0.13
N GLN A 108 12.36 3.79 0.98
CA GLN A 108 12.60 4.69 2.12
C GLN A 108 13.55 5.84 1.73
N LEU A 109 14.55 5.57 0.89
CA LEU A 109 15.43 6.59 0.34
C LEU A 109 14.62 7.56 -0.54
N LEU A 110 13.73 7.08 -1.40
CA LEU A 110 12.81 7.91 -2.18
C LEU A 110 11.93 8.79 -1.28
N GLN A 111 11.38 8.24 -0.19
CA GLN A 111 10.65 9.02 0.80
C GLN A 111 11.53 10.08 1.48
N GLY A 112 12.79 9.74 1.77
CA GLY A 112 13.78 10.68 2.29
C GLY A 112 14.10 11.80 1.29
N ILE A 113 14.17 11.48 0.00
CA ILE A 113 14.32 12.46 -1.09
C ILE A 113 13.12 13.41 -1.09
N PHE A 114 11.89 12.90 -1.03
CA PHE A 114 10.69 13.75 -0.92
C PHE A 114 10.74 14.66 0.31
N HIS A 115 11.13 14.11 1.47
CA HIS A 115 11.26 14.90 2.69
C HIS A 115 12.28 16.02 2.57
N GLY A 116 13.42 15.75 1.92
CA GLY A 116 14.47 16.74 1.67
C GLY A 116 14.01 17.84 0.72
N ILE A 117 13.37 17.47 -0.40
CA ILE A 117 12.84 18.40 -1.40
C ILE A 117 11.74 19.30 -0.81
N LEU A 118 10.87 18.76 0.04
CA LEU A 118 9.78 19.54 0.64
C LEU A 118 10.21 20.37 1.86
N ALA A 119 11.46 20.25 2.32
CA ALA A 119 11.89 20.79 3.61
C ALA A 119 11.85 22.33 3.68
N ASP A 120 12.09 23.03 2.57
CA ASP A 120 12.03 24.48 2.48
C ASP A 120 10.69 25.00 1.90
N GLY A 121 9.83 24.07 1.45
CA GLY A 121 8.55 24.35 0.84
C GLY A 121 8.63 25.03 -0.53
N VAL A 122 9.75 24.91 -1.26
CA VAL A 122 9.91 25.45 -2.62
C VAL A 122 10.57 24.42 -3.53
N LEU A 123 9.77 23.83 -4.43
CA LEU A 123 10.29 22.89 -5.43
C LEU A 123 10.94 23.64 -6.60
N ASN A 124 12.25 23.45 -6.79
CA ASN A 124 13.01 24.08 -7.89
C ASN A 124 13.37 23.10 -9.02
N ASP A 125 13.76 23.63 -10.18
CA ASP A 125 14.07 22.83 -11.38
C ASP A 125 15.19 21.82 -11.13
N ASP A 126 16.26 22.25 -10.43
CA ASP A 126 17.40 21.40 -10.14
C ASP A 126 17.00 20.18 -9.30
N GLU A 127 16.05 20.33 -8.37
CA GLU A 127 15.50 19.22 -7.59
C GLU A 127 14.68 18.26 -8.44
N ILE A 128 13.85 18.78 -9.35
CA ILE A 128 13.05 17.96 -10.28
C ILE A 128 13.97 17.15 -11.20
N PHE A 129 15.01 17.78 -11.76
CA PHE A 129 15.97 17.10 -12.62
C PHE A 129 16.80 16.06 -11.87
N LYS A 130 17.22 16.34 -10.62
CA LYS A 130 17.92 15.35 -9.78
C LYS A 130 17.01 14.19 -9.38
N LEU A 131 15.73 14.47 -9.11
CA LEU A 131 14.74 13.42 -8.86
C LEU A 131 14.56 12.55 -10.11
N HIS A 132 14.46 13.15 -11.30
CA HIS A 132 14.41 12.42 -12.57
C HIS A 132 15.63 11.53 -12.80
N GLU A 133 16.84 12.04 -12.52
CA GLU A 133 18.09 11.27 -12.62
C GLU A 133 18.07 10.09 -11.65
N TRP A 134 17.76 10.32 -10.37
CA TRP A 134 17.68 9.25 -9.38
C TRP A 134 16.65 8.20 -9.78
N LEU A 135 15.47 8.61 -10.28
CA LEU A 135 14.46 7.67 -10.76
C LEU A 135 15.01 6.84 -11.92
N SER A 136 15.73 7.45 -12.87
CA SER A 136 16.33 6.74 -14.01
C SER A 136 17.43 5.75 -13.60
N GLU A 137 18.16 6.02 -12.51
CA GLU A 137 19.19 5.11 -11.99
C GLU A 137 18.61 3.93 -11.18
N ASN A 138 17.38 4.06 -10.70
CA ASN A 138 16.72 3.09 -9.82
C ASN A 138 15.56 2.34 -10.49
N GLU A 139 15.70 1.99 -11.78
CA GLU A 139 14.67 1.26 -12.56
C GLU A 139 14.32 -0.13 -12.01
N HIS A 140 15.12 -0.70 -11.11
CA HIS A 140 14.75 -1.93 -10.39
C HIS A 140 13.53 -1.75 -9.47
N LEU A 141 13.15 -0.51 -9.16
CA LEU A 141 11.93 -0.15 -8.44
C LEU A 141 10.68 -0.10 -9.34
N ASN A 142 10.80 -0.38 -10.64
CA ASN A 142 9.65 -0.51 -11.51
C ASN A 142 8.66 -1.56 -10.98
N SER A 143 7.37 -1.28 -11.09
CA SER A 143 6.26 -2.07 -10.51
C SER A 143 6.07 -1.91 -9.01
N TYR A 144 6.83 -1.03 -8.35
CA TYR A 144 6.58 -0.63 -6.97
C TYR A 144 6.00 0.78 -6.92
N TYR A 145 5.01 0.96 -6.06
CA TYR A 145 4.46 2.28 -5.77
C TYR A 145 5.17 2.86 -4.52
N PRO A 146 5.41 4.18 -4.44
CA PRO A 146 5.00 5.22 -5.40
C PRO A 146 5.93 5.40 -6.60
N TYR A 147 6.98 4.59 -6.73
CA TYR A 147 8.04 4.78 -7.73
C TYR A 147 7.51 4.89 -9.16
N ASP A 148 6.65 3.98 -9.61
CA ASP A 148 6.11 4.03 -10.99
C ASP A 148 5.39 5.35 -11.30
N GLU A 149 4.68 5.86 -10.31
CA GLU A 149 3.81 7.01 -10.44
C GLU A 149 4.58 8.32 -10.40
N ILE A 150 5.50 8.46 -9.44
CA ILE A 150 6.40 9.62 -9.41
C ILE A 150 7.27 9.65 -10.68
N ARG A 151 7.71 8.48 -11.17
CA ARG A 151 8.48 8.39 -12.41
C ARG A 151 7.65 8.84 -13.60
N SER A 152 6.39 8.40 -13.71
CA SER A 152 5.50 8.86 -14.77
C SER A 152 5.27 10.37 -14.71
N LEU A 153 5.01 10.92 -13.53
CA LEU A 153 4.74 12.34 -13.32
C LEU A 153 5.98 13.21 -13.63
N VAL A 154 7.14 12.82 -13.12
CA VAL A 154 8.39 13.55 -13.38
C VAL A 154 8.77 13.45 -14.85
N LEU A 155 8.57 12.30 -15.49
CA LEU A 155 8.81 12.16 -16.93
C LEU A 155 7.91 13.07 -17.77
N SER A 156 6.63 13.23 -17.41
CA SER A 156 5.73 14.13 -18.15
C SER A 156 6.16 15.59 -18.00
N ILE A 157 6.56 16.01 -16.80
CA ILE A 157 7.02 17.38 -16.50
C ILE A 157 8.35 17.70 -17.20
N VAL A 158 9.26 16.73 -17.29
CA VAL A 158 10.58 16.95 -17.91
C VAL A 158 10.52 16.83 -19.45
N ALA A 159 9.47 16.21 -20.02
CA ALA A 159 9.41 15.88 -21.44
C ALA A 159 9.38 17.10 -22.38
N ASP A 160 8.68 18.17 -22.00
CA ASP A 160 8.54 19.38 -22.81
C ASP A 160 9.62 20.44 -22.54
N LYS A 161 10.47 20.20 -21.52
CA LYS A 161 11.54 21.07 -21.03
C LYS A 161 11.07 22.42 -20.47
N ILE A 162 9.79 22.57 -20.16
CA ILE A 162 9.21 23.81 -19.62
C ILE A 162 8.47 23.42 -18.35
N ILE A 163 9.13 23.56 -17.20
CA ILE A 163 8.52 23.27 -15.91
C ILE A 163 7.72 24.49 -15.46
N ASP A 164 6.39 24.38 -15.47
CA ASP A 164 5.51 25.45 -15.00
C ASP A 164 5.12 25.31 -13.51
N GLU A 165 4.43 26.33 -12.98
CA GLU A 165 4.00 26.36 -11.57
C GLU A 165 2.87 25.37 -11.26
N GLU A 166 2.01 25.05 -12.23
CA GLU A 166 0.95 24.05 -12.04
C GLU A 166 1.58 22.66 -11.89
N GLU A 167 2.54 22.31 -12.75
CA GLU A 167 3.31 21.07 -12.69
C GLU A 167 4.08 20.90 -11.38
N ARG A 168 4.72 21.97 -10.89
CA ARG A 168 5.37 21.97 -9.57
C ARG A 168 4.37 21.70 -8.47
N THR A 169 3.22 22.36 -8.52
CA THR A 169 2.19 22.22 -7.49
C THR A 169 1.63 20.80 -7.48
N VAL A 170 1.43 20.19 -8.65
CA VAL A 170 1.02 18.77 -8.78
C VAL A 170 2.08 17.82 -8.20
N LEU A 171 3.35 18.03 -8.54
CA LEU A 171 4.46 17.21 -8.04
C LEU A 171 4.62 17.35 -6.51
N THR A 172 4.54 18.57 -5.98
CA THR A 172 4.54 18.86 -4.54
C THR A 172 3.37 18.19 -3.83
N ALA A 173 2.16 18.30 -4.39
CA ALA A 173 0.96 17.69 -3.83
C ALA A 173 1.08 16.15 -3.78
N PHE A 174 1.69 15.53 -4.80
CA PHE A 174 1.94 14.09 -4.80
C PHE A 174 2.96 13.69 -3.73
N MET A 175 4.13 14.34 -3.69
CA MET A 175 5.19 14.01 -2.73
C MET A 175 4.73 14.16 -1.27
N LYS A 176 3.90 15.18 -0.98
CA LYS A 176 3.33 15.45 0.34
C LYS A 176 2.57 14.25 0.93
N GLN A 177 1.95 13.41 0.10
CA GLN A 177 1.21 12.23 0.57
C GLN A 177 2.08 11.22 1.32
N PHE A 178 3.40 11.29 1.13
CA PHE A 178 4.37 10.33 1.68
C PHE A 178 5.21 10.91 2.81
N VAL A 179 5.02 12.17 3.18
CA VAL A 179 5.95 12.89 4.03
C VAL A 179 5.22 13.58 5.19
N GLU A 180 5.64 13.26 6.41
CA GLU A 180 5.24 14.02 7.60
C GLU A 180 6.31 15.08 7.92
N LEU A 181 6.01 16.34 7.59
CA LEU A 181 6.91 17.46 7.85
C LEU A 181 6.81 17.90 9.31
N LYS A 182 7.95 17.93 10.01
CA LYS A 182 8.02 18.36 11.41
C LYS A 182 7.93 19.87 11.58
N ASN A 183 8.27 20.63 10.54
CA ASN A 183 8.13 22.07 10.53
C ASN A 183 6.67 22.43 10.18
N THR A 184 5.90 22.80 11.19
CA THR A 184 4.47 23.10 11.07
C THR A 184 4.18 24.28 10.15
N ASP A 185 5.08 25.27 10.07
CA ASP A 185 4.88 26.45 9.22
C ASP A 185 5.03 26.10 7.74
N ILE A 186 6.01 25.27 7.41
CA ILE A 186 6.23 24.76 6.04
C ILE A 186 5.10 23.81 5.65
N ALA A 187 4.70 22.89 6.55
CA ALA A 187 3.58 21.99 6.32
C ALA A 187 2.29 22.77 5.98
N ALA A 188 1.94 23.77 6.81
CA ALA A 188 0.76 24.60 6.58
C ALA A 188 0.86 25.47 5.32
N LYS A 189 2.06 25.84 4.89
CA LYS A 189 2.28 26.53 3.61
C LYS A 189 1.97 25.60 2.44
N ILE A 190 2.58 24.42 2.42
CA ILE A 190 2.37 23.41 1.38
C ILE A 190 0.88 23.02 1.32
N ASP A 191 0.20 22.89 2.47
CA ASP A 191 -1.24 22.64 2.53
C ASP A 191 -2.05 23.68 1.77
N ARG A 192 -1.74 24.96 1.95
CA ARG A 192 -2.43 26.06 1.24
C ARG A 192 -2.10 26.07 -0.24
N ASP A 193 -0.82 25.90 -0.57
CA ASP A 193 -0.33 25.98 -1.96
C ASP A 193 -0.87 24.81 -2.81
N THR A 194 -1.16 23.66 -2.19
CA THR A 194 -1.67 22.46 -2.86
C THR A 194 -3.19 22.24 -2.71
N ALA A 195 -3.92 23.16 -2.09
CA ALA A 195 -5.33 22.96 -1.71
C ALA A 195 -6.26 22.76 -2.91
N GLU A 196 -5.94 23.35 -4.07
CA GLU A 196 -6.76 23.30 -5.29
C GLU A 196 -6.30 22.20 -6.27
N VAL A 197 -5.24 21.46 -5.93
CA VAL A 197 -4.69 20.42 -6.81
C VAL A 197 -5.48 19.13 -6.65
N ASN A 198 -6.22 18.79 -7.70
CA ASN A 198 -6.77 17.46 -7.89
C ASN A 198 -5.73 16.59 -8.60
N ILE A 199 -5.05 15.71 -7.86
CA ILE A 199 -4.13 14.74 -8.44
C ILE A 199 -4.98 13.69 -9.19
N SER A 200 -5.37 14.02 -10.43
CA SER A 200 -6.09 13.13 -11.31
C SER A 200 -5.13 12.05 -11.79
N GLY A 201 -5.04 10.99 -11.02
CA GLY A 201 -4.23 9.85 -11.41
C GLY A 201 -4.30 8.71 -10.42
N ILE A 202 -4.30 8.96 -9.11
CA ILE A 202 -3.85 7.89 -8.20
C ILE A 202 -4.64 7.84 -6.89
N CYS A 203 -5.04 8.97 -6.35
CA CYS A 203 -6.19 9.10 -5.47
C CYS A 203 -6.78 10.42 -5.91
N ALA A 204 -7.92 10.38 -6.58
CA ALA A 204 -8.59 11.63 -6.91
C ALA A 204 -8.94 12.29 -5.57
N VAL A 205 -8.31 13.42 -5.29
CA VAL A 205 -8.81 14.36 -4.29
C VAL A 205 -10.07 14.93 -4.93
N ASP A 206 -11.21 14.70 -4.28
CA ASP A 206 -12.55 15.03 -4.78
C ASP A 206 -12.88 14.45 -6.18
N PRO A 207 -12.86 13.11 -6.37
CA PRO A 207 -13.34 12.52 -7.60
C PRO A 207 -14.84 12.82 -7.71
N GLU A 208 -15.31 13.23 -8.89
CA GLU A 208 -16.72 13.07 -9.20
C GLU A 208 -17.02 11.57 -9.30
N ILE A 209 -17.48 10.98 -8.19
CA ILE A 209 -17.78 9.55 -8.11
C ILE A 209 -19.14 9.30 -8.76
N ILE A 210 -19.09 8.64 -9.91
CA ILE A 210 -20.29 8.20 -10.62
C ILE A 210 -20.63 6.79 -10.13
N PHE A 211 -21.77 6.65 -9.46
CA PHE A 211 -22.22 5.35 -8.94
C PHE A 211 -22.98 4.53 -9.97
N GLU A 212 -23.91 5.16 -10.70
CA GLU A 212 -24.88 4.46 -11.53
C GLU A 212 -24.21 3.62 -12.64
N ASN A 213 -24.50 2.32 -12.65
CA ASN A 213 -23.94 1.32 -13.56
C ASN A 213 -22.41 1.16 -13.50
N LYS A 214 -21.75 1.71 -12.46
CA LYS A 214 -20.32 1.59 -12.24
C LYS A 214 -20.00 0.48 -11.26
N THR A 215 -18.87 -0.17 -11.44
CA THR A 215 -18.44 -1.30 -10.62
C THR A 215 -17.38 -0.89 -9.60
N PHE A 216 -17.57 -1.30 -8.36
CA PHE A 216 -16.73 -0.88 -7.24
C PHE A 216 -16.13 -2.09 -6.54
N CYS A 217 -14.81 -2.15 -6.42
CA CYS A 217 -14.12 -3.15 -5.64
C CYS A 217 -13.54 -2.52 -4.37
N ILE A 218 -13.66 -3.19 -3.22
CA ILE A 218 -13.12 -2.68 -1.95
C ILE A 218 -11.88 -3.47 -1.56
N THR A 219 -10.83 -2.77 -1.12
CA THR A 219 -9.58 -3.31 -0.57
C THR A 219 -9.20 -2.61 0.72
N GLY A 220 -8.44 -3.26 1.60
CA GLY A 220 -8.04 -2.69 2.90
C GLY A 220 -9.17 -2.68 3.93
N ILE A 221 -9.02 -2.04 5.07
CA ILE A 221 -10.03 -2.01 6.15
C ILE A 221 -10.61 -0.61 6.21
N LEU A 222 -11.93 -0.51 6.29
CA LEU A 222 -12.62 0.76 6.30
C LEU A 222 -12.66 1.35 7.72
N SER A 223 -12.27 2.61 7.85
CA SER A 223 -12.28 3.39 9.09
C SER A 223 -13.64 4.03 9.39
N ARG A 224 -14.45 4.36 8.38
CA ARG A 224 -15.74 5.06 8.54
C ARG A 224 -16.96 4.16 8.74
N GLY A 225 -16.86 2.90 8.34
CA GLY A 225 -17.97 1.97 8.39
C GLY A 225 -17.55 0.57 7.98
N SER A 226 -18.48 -0.37 8.00
CA SER A 226 -18.23 -1.74 7.57
C SER A 226 -18.24 -1.87 6.04
N ARG A 227 -17.56 -2.90 5.54
CA ARG A 227 -17.64 -3.29 4.12
C ARG A 227 -19.08 -3.49 3.65
N SER A 228 -19.91 -4.14 4.47
CA SER A 228 -21.31 -4.41 4.15
C SER A 228 -22.13 -3.13 4.01
N GLU A 229 -21.91 -2.15 4.89
CA GLU A 229 -22.58 -0.85 4.82
C GLU A 229 -22.18 -0.10 3.55
N LEU A 230 -20.88 -0.05 3.23
CA LEU A 230 -20.39 0.61 2.03
C LEU A 230 -20.91 -0.09 0.75
N GLN A 231 -20.92 -1.43 0.71
CA GLN A 231 -21.48 -2.19 -0.40
C GLN A 231 -22.97 -1.93 -0.59
N GLN A 232 -23.73 -1.79 0.49
CA GLN A 232 -25.15 -1.47 0.42
C GLN A 232 -25.36 -0.04 -0.10
N ALA A 233 -24.60 0.92 0.43
CA ALA A 233 -24.69 2.31 0.00
C ALA A 233 -24.34 2.50 -1.49
N ILE A 234 -23.34 1.77 -2.00
CA ILE A 234 -23.01 1.75 -3.43
C ILE A 234 -24.17 1.20 -4.25
N GLN A 235 -24.81 0.11 -3.80
CA GLN A 235 -25.97 -0.48 -4.47
C GLN A 235 -27.17 0.47 -4.50
N ASP A 236 -27.44 1.14 -3.38
CA ASP A 236 -28.54 2.09 -3.24
C ASP A 236 -28.40 3.29 -4.21
N LYS A 237 -27.16 3.61 -4.61
CA LYS A 237 -26.83 4.62 -5.61
C LYS A 237 -26.74 4.07 -7.05
N GLY A 238 -27.10 2.82 -7.28
CA GLY A 238 -27.09 2.17 -8.60
C GLY A 238 -25.74 1.62 -9.04
N GLY A 239 -24.76 1.57 -8.16
CA GLY A 239 -23.47 0.93 -8.39
C GLY A 239 -23.48 -0.58 -8.14
N VAL A 240 -22.46 -1.26 -8.64
CA VAL A 240 -22.32 -2.72 -8.56
C VAL A 240 -21.07 -3.07 -7.76
N PRO A 241 -21.19 -3.41 -6.46
CA PRO A 241 -20.05 -3.86 -5.68
C PRO A 241 -19.57 -5.23 -6.16
N VAL A 242 -18.25 -5.39 -6.26
CA VAL A 242 -17.58 -6.62 -6.67
C VAL A 242 -16.45 -6.97 -5.69
N ASN A 243 -16.27 -8.26 -5.42
CA ASN A 243 -15.24 -8.73 -4.48
C ASN A 243 -13.85 -8.87 -5.14
N THR A 244 -13.80 -8.92 -6.47
CA THR A 244 -12.56 -9.18 -7.22
C THR A 244 -12.39 -8.13 -8.32
N ILE A 245 -11.17 -7.62 -8.43
CA ILE A 245 -10.80 -6.70 -9.52
C ILE A 245 -10.78 -7.46 -10.85
N SER A 246 -11.38 -6.85 -11.86
CA SER A 246 -11.42 -7.33 -13.24
C SER A 246 -11.28 -6.16 -14.22
N ARG A 247 -11.22 -6.46 -15.52
CA ARG A 247 -11.24 -5.44 -16.59
C ARG A 247 -12.51 -4.59 -16.63
N LYS A 248 -13.57 -5.03 -15.96
CA LYS A 248 -14.82 -4.29 -15.84
C LYS A 248 -14.84 -3.34 -14.65
N THR A 249 -13.91 -3.50 -13.69
CA THR A 249 -13.85 -2.70 -12.47
C THR A 249 -13.59 -1.24 -12.81
N ASP A 250 -14.49 -0.35 -12.43
CA ASP A 250 -14.37 1.09 -12.67
C ASP A 250 -13.64 1.77 -11.50
N TYR A 251 -13.98 1.40 -10.26
CA TYR A 251 -13.43 2.00 -9.06
C TYR A 251 -12.82 0.95 -8.12
N LEU A 252 -11.63 1.22 -7.59
CA LEU A 252 -11.03 0.50 -6.47
C LEU A 252 -11.05 1.42 -5.25
N ILE A 253 -11.86 1.07 -4.25
CA ILE A 253 -11.98 1.77 -2.98
C ILE A 253 -10.93 1.21 -2.02
N ILE A 254 -10.11 2.10 -1.48
CA ILE A 254 -9.04 1.77 -0.56
C ILE A 254 -9.46 2.23 0.84
N GLY A 255 -9.61 1.29 1.77
CA GLY A 255 -9.80 1.55 3.19
C GLY A 255 -8.47 1.55 3.94
N ASP A 256 -8.29 2.51 4.85
CA ASP A 256 -7.09 2.65 5.67
C ASP A 256 -7.44 2.69 7.17
N THR A 257 -7.21 1.59 7.88
CA THR A 257 -7.08 1.65 9.34
C THR A 257 -5.65 1.98 9.71
N ASN A 258 -5.37 3.28 9.90
CA ASN A 258 -4.32 3.81 10.77
C ASN A 258 -2.98 3.08 10.73
N ASN A 259 -2.55 2.69 9.54
CA ASN A 259 -1.18 2.31 9.34
C ASN A 259 -0.66 3.25 8.26
N ALA A 260 0.50 3.83 8.49
CA ALA A 260 1.26 4.55 7.48
C ALA A 260 1.71 3.60 6.34
N CYS A 261 0.85 2.71 5.85
CA CYS A 261 1.11 1.70 4.84
C CYS A 261 1.24 2.28 3.44
N TRP A 262 1.01 3.59 3.27
CA TRP A 262 1.52 4.35 2.14
C TRP A 262 3.08 4.39 2.11
N SER A 263 3.75 4.12 3.24
CA SER A 263 5.22 4.20 3.35
C SER A 263 6.00 2.90 3.15
N TYR A 264 5.35 1.72 3.12
CA TYR A 264 6.08 0.44 3.03
C TYR A 264 5.42 -0.53 2.06
N SER A 265 5.76 -0.40 0.77
CA SER A 265 5.94 -1.48 -0.23
C SER A 265 4.86 -2.57 -0.43
N CYS A 266 3.73 -2.53 0.28
CA CYS A 266 2.73 -3.59 0.33
C CYS A 266 1.37 -3.03 -0.05
N TYR A 267 1.30 -2.47 -1.25
CA TYR A 267 0.04 -2.16 -1.92
C TYR A 267 -0.61 -3.50 -2.24
N GLY A 268 -1.37 -4.03 -1.28
CA GLY A 268 -1.86 -5.41 -1.27
C GLY A 268 -2.38 -5.85 -2.63
N ARG A 269 -2.30 -7.16 -2.91
CA ARG A 269 -2.59 -7.82 -4.20
C ARG A 269 -3.60 -7.14 -5.14
N LYS A 270 -4.72 -6.62 -4.63
CA LYS A 270 -5.73 -5.87 -5.40
C LYS A 270 -5.19 -4.55 -5.98
N VAL A 271 -4.45 -3.75 -5.23
CA VAL A 271 -3.87 -2.50 -5.73
C VAL A 271 -2.85 -2.78 -6.85
N GLU A 272 -1.94 -3.75 -6.67
CA GLU A 272 -1.02 -4.18 -7.75
C GLU A 272 -1.78 -4.62 -9.00
N LYS A 273 -2.87 -5.38 -8.84
CA LYS A 273 -3.71 -5.81 -9.97
C LYS A 273 -4.38 -4.63 -10.67
N ALA A 274 -4.83 -3.61 -9.93
CA ALA A 274 -5.41 -2.40 -10.52
C ALA A 274 -4.38 -1.61 -11.31
N LEU A 275 -3.17 -1.43 -10.77
CA LEU A 275 -2.04 -0.79 -11.45
C LEU A 275 -1.64 -1.56 -12.72
N GLY A 276 -1.57 -2.89 -12.66
CA GLY A 276 -1.31 -3.74 -13.83
C GLY A 276 -2.34 -3.54 -14.94
N LEU A 277 -3.63 -3.49 -14.59
CA LEU A 277 -4.71 -3.23 -15.56
C LEU A 277 -4.62 -1.81 -16.15
N ARG A 278 -4.20 -0.81 -15.37
CA ARG A 278 -3.93 0.54 -15.90
C ARG A 278 -2.81 0.55 -16.93
N LYS A 279 -1.72 -0.19 -16.68
CA LYS A 279 -0.63 -0.36 -17.66
C LYS A 279 -1.10 -1.04 -18.95
N GLU A 280 -2.11 -1.91 -18.87
CA GLU A 280 -2.79 -2.51 -20.04
C GLU A 280 -3.76 -1.55 -20.76
N GLY A 281 -3.91 -0.31 -20.28
CA GLY A 281 -4.78 0.72 -20.87
C GLY A 281 -6.20 0.74 -20.31
N HIS A 282 -6.48 0.03 -19.22
CA HIS A 282 -7.79 0.07 -18.56
C HIS A 282 -7.89 1.26 -17.58
N THR A 283 -9.00 1.98 -17.62
CA THR A 283 -9.26 3.10 -16.73
C THR A 283 -9.90 2.61 -15.44
N ILE A 284 -9.08 2.25 -14.45
CA ILE A 284 -9.54 1.98 -13.08
C ILE A 284 -9.25 3.22 -12.24
N VAL A 285 -10.22 3.77 -11.53
CA VAL A 285 -10.03 4.91 -10.62
C VAL A 285 -9.80 4.35 -9.22
N MET A 286 -8.67 4.69 -8.60
CA MET A 286 -8.41 4.38 -7.20
C MET A 286 -8.89 5.56 -6.35
N VAL A 287 -9.73 5.30 -5.35
CA VAL A 287 -10.37 6.30 -4.50
C VAL A 287 -10.22 5.92 -3.03
N HIS A 288 -10.07 6.90 -2.16
CA HIS A 288 -10.04 6.64 -0.73
C HIS A 288 -11.46 6.39 -0.22
N GLU A 289 -11.60 5.62 0.85
CA GLU A 289 -12.92 5.41 1.47
C GLU A 289 -13.60 6.72 1.88
N PHE A 290 -12.82 7.73 2.26
CA PHE A 290 -13.32 9.04 2.70
C PHE A 290 -14.10 9.72 1.58
N ASP A 291 -13.50 9.79 0.39
CA ASP A 291 -14.13 10.38 -0.80
C ASP A 291 -15.42 9.65 -1.17
N VAL A 292 -15.42 8.31 -1.09
CA VAL A 292 -16.61 7.51 -1.43
C VAL A 292 -17.73 7.75 -0.43
N PHE A 293 -17.42 7.76 0.87
CA PHE A 293 -18.41 8.01 1.91
C PHE A 293 -18.94 9.45 1.88
N ASP A 294 -18.18 10.42 1.37
CA ASP A 294 -18.64 11.81 1.20
C ASP A 294 -19.50 11.98 -0.07
N ALA A 295 -19.30 11.14 -1.08
CA ALA A 295 -20.10 11.14 -2.31
C ALA A 295 -21.43 10.35 -2.21
N ILE A 296 -21.60 9.54 -1.16
CA ILE A 296 -22.86 8.82 -0.84
C ILE A 296 -23.85 9.79 -0.18
#